data_AF-A0AA90TE70-F1
#
_entry.id   AF-A0AA90TE70-F1
#
_cell.length_a   1.000
_cell.length_b   1.000
_cell.length_c   1.000
_cell.angle_alpha   90.00
_cell.angle_beta   90.00
_cell.angle_gamma   90.00
#
_symmetry.space_group_name_H-M   'P 1'
#
loop_
_entity.id
_entity.type
_entity.pdbx_description
1 polymer ?
#
loop_
_entity_poly.entity_id
_entity_poly.type
_entity_poly.pdbx_seq_one_letter_code
_entity_poly.pdbx_strand_id
1 'polypeptide(L)'
;MHAPGEEPYLLVLNHGQVIQPAPALNHVLGAFHDNGQGGGIAAAQATDGRYGYLDTHGAWVIEPTLDNARTFGDNGLARFCSDGRWGYLDLTGNTVIAPQYEHAQAFCAGLAAVRTAANKWTYIDTSGKPAFKGTFREAHCFSAAGLAAASTKRDLFGYIDTSGAWAIAPRFAKALAFSAQGVAPASEDGELFGLIGLRGEWILQPCHRKIGQFNADGLAYCEEAGERWDDGGYINARGEHVIRHKRRLSPSMSCGFAVEADGAYVNAQGTLDFGVYVSWALRFNQFGFGIARFAGVERTPQGAVDLPPVWAIARDDASIAMLPADVLEPVTDDDCMVVSAEANTPLAAFIASDRSVALLDREARVAYRLRAERGPEGRRAALYDAAGTLLWQGAPDAAQHMPHRFFSISADALLEEIDSVDDLITFAQAMMLTTEEKLHNIDALLQATDGPGEDEDEVEGEDEDDDEDDLDSDEKLANSVSTSRRIYQSYVDGHVNAVYEFLSFERERMSEAMYARCVERLVAHFGPADPAPDIPDGSPVAGLPGWQVALRQPIAGPDATRPESNQLWLSIELESDNGDGNEWHNIRLLCSPSKETLEAAVAGRCPAAPALPLEENPVP
;
A
#
# COMPACT_ATOMS: atom_id res chain seq x y z
N MET A 1 -6.34 3.05 13.27
CA MET A 1 -6.59 4.33 13.98
C MET A 1 -6.07 4.22 15.41
N HIS A 2 -4.74 4.26 15.58
CA HIS A 2 -4.09 4.35 16.88
C HIS A 2 -2.87 5.28 16.77
N ALA A 3 -2.55 6.00 17.84
CA ALA A 3 -1.28 6.70 17.93
C ALA A 3 -0.13 5.67 18.00
N PRO A 4 1.09 6.01 17.55
CA PRO A 4 2.25 5.14 17.72
C PRO A 4 2.43 4.77 19.20
N GLY A 5 2.29 3.47 19.51
CA GLY A 5 2.45 2.94 20.87
C GLY A 5 1.16 2.60 21.63
N GLU A 6 -0.03 2.80 21.05
CA GLU A 6 -1.28 2.26 21.61
C GLU A 6 -1.57 0.84 21.09
N GLU A 7 -1.98 -0.04 22.00
CA GLU A 7 -2.34 -1.42 21.66
C GLU A 7 -3.67 -1.46 20.88
N PRO A 8 -3.75 -2.19 19.76
CA PRO A 8 -4.96 -2.27 18.95
C PRO A 8 -6.12 -2.90 19.74
N TYR A 9 -7.31 -2.30 19.66
CA TYR A 9 -8.53 -2.93 20.18
C TYR A 9 -9.17 -3.81 19.11
N LEU A 10 -9.11 -5.12 19.29
CA LEU A 10 -9.93 -6.06 18.54
C LEU A 10 -11.28 -6.27 19.24
N LEU A 11 -12.34 -6.10 18.47
CA LEU A 11 -13.71 -6.34 18.90
C LEU A 11 -14.20 -7.65 18.30
N VAL A 12 -14.78 -8.51 19.12
CA VAL A 12 -15.48 -9.71 18.66
C VAL A 12 -16.93 -9.33 18.39
N LEU A 13 -17.37 -9.50 17.15
CA LEU A 13 -18.76 -9.32 16.73
C LEU A 13 -19.42 -10.68 16.61
N ASN A 14 -20.39 -10.97 17.47
CA ASN A 14 -21.17 -12.20 17.39
C ASN A 14 -22.66 -11.91 17.59
N HIS A 15 -23.48 -12.29 16.62
CA HIS A 15 -24.94 -12.11 16.66
C HIS A 15 -25.42 -10.71 17.09
N GLY A 16 -24.73 -9.65 16.63
CA GLY A 16 -25.07 -8.26 16.96
C GLY A 16 -24.62 -7.79 18.35
N GLN A 17 -23.92 -8.65 19.11
CA GLN A 17 -23.23 -8.26 20.32
C GLN A 17 -21.77 -7.93 20.01
N VAL A 18 -21.30 -6.82 20.55
CA VAL A 18 -19.90 -6.42 20.49
C VAL A 18 -19.27 -6.75 21.82
N ILE A 19 -18.21 -7.54 21.77
CA ILE A 19 -17.46 -7.94 22.94
C ILE A 19 -16.05 -7.39 22.80
N GLN A 20 -15.58 -6.73 23.86
CA GLN A 20 -14.20 -6.32 24.04
C GLN A 20 -13.58 -7.28 25.07
N PRO A 21 -12.78 -8.26 24.64
CA PRO A 21 -12.20 -9.23 25.57
C PRO A 21 -11.24 -8.57 26.54
N ALA A 22 -11.13 -9.14 27.74
CA ALA A 22 -10.19 -8.75 28.78
C ALA A 22 -9.37 -9.98 29.20
N PRO A 23 -8.04 -9.98 29.06
CA PRO A 23 -7.21 -8.91 28.49
C PRO A 23 -7.47 -8.69 26.98
N ALA A 24 -7.06 -7.53 26.48
CA ALA A 24 -7.31 -7.11 25.10
C ALA A 24 -6.68 -8.06 24.08
N LEU A 25 -7.33 -8.20 22.93
CA LEU A 25 -6.91 -9.08 21.84
C LEU A 25 -5.93 -8.39 20.89
N ASN A 26 -4.89 -9.13 20.48
CA ASN A 26 -4.02 -8.76 19.36
C ASN A 26 -4.43 -9.43 18.03
N HIS A 27 -4.90 -10.69 18.05
CA HIS A 27 -5.57 -11.34 16.92
C HIS A 27 -6.21 -12.67 17.32
N VAL A 28 -7.22 -13.10 16.57
CA VAL A 28 -7.80 -14.45 16.65
C VAL A 28 -7.18 -15.35 15.57
N LEU A 29 -6.64 -16.49 15.98
CA LEU A 29 -6.02 -17.47 15.10
C LEU A 29 -7.09 -18.42 14.56
N GLY A 30 -7.66 -18.08 13.39
CA GLY A 30 -8.57 -18.94 12.64
C GLY A 30 -10.05 -18.83 13.06
N ALA A 31 -10.86 -19.77 12.56
CA ALA A 31 -12.29 -19.83 12.85
C ALA A 31 -12.58 -20.42 14.24
N PHE A 32 -13.78 -20.15 14.75
CA PHE A 32 -14.32 -20.88 15.91
C PHE A 32 -14.75 -22.27 15.48
N HIS A 33 -14.29 -23.30 16.20
CA HIS A 33 -14.61 -24.70 15.88
C HIS A 33 -15.62 -25.26 16.88
N ASP A 34 -16.69 -25.88 16.38
CA ASP A 34 -17.72 -26.57 17.18
C ASP A 34 -17.99 -27.97 16.59
N ASN A 35 -18.27 -28.94 17.46
CA ASN A 35 -18.61 -30.32 17.09
C ASN A 35 -20.07 -30.70 17.45
N GLY A 36 -20.89 -29.75 17.91
CA GLY A 36 -22.29 -29.97 18.28
C GLY A 36 -22.51 -30.66 19.63
N GLN A 37 -21.45 -30.95 20.40
CA GLN A 37 -21.51 -31.46 21.78
C GLN A 37 -20.85 -30.52 22.81
N GLY A 38 -20.52 -29.29 22.39
CA GLY A 38 -19.72 -28.34 23.15
C GLY A 38 -18.49 -27.94 22.32
N GLY A 39 -18.21 -26.65 22.27
CA GLY A 39 -17.29 -26.06 21.32
C GLY A 39 -17.75 -24.67 20.92
N GLY A 40 -17.05 -24.08 19.97
CA GLY A 40 -17.13 -22.66 19.63
C GLY A 40 -15.97 -21.88 20.22
N ILE A 41 -14.78 -22.49 20.30
CA ILE A 41 -13.57 -21.80 20.73
C ILE A 41 -12.57 -21.63 19.59
N ALA A 42 -11.78 -20.55 19.65
CA ALA A 42 -10.68 -20.26 18.74
C ALA A 42 -9.43 -19.91 19.55
N ALA A 43 -8.26 -20.25 19.02
CA ALA A 43 -7.01 -19.77 19.61
C ALA A 43 -6.91 -18.25 19.39
N ALA A 44 -6.38 -17.52 20.35
CA ALA A 44 -6.08 -16.10 20.18
C ALA A 44 -4.83 -15.68 20.93
N GLN A 45 -4.31 -14.52 20.52
CA GLN A 45 -3.23 -13.83 21.19
C GLN A 45 -3.77 -12.57 21.86
N ALA A 46 -3.40 -12.35 23.12
CA ALA A 46 -3.62 -11.10 23.82
C ALA A 46 -2.55 -10.06 23.45
N THR A 47 -2.76 -8.80 23.79
CA THR A 47 -1.85 -7.69 23.46
C THR A 47 -0.49 -7.78 24.14
N ASP A 48 -0.38 -8.50 25.27
CA ASP A 48 0.89 -8.84 25.91
C ASP A 48 1.71 -9.93 25.17
N GLY A 49 1.18 -10.44 24.06
CA GLY A 49 1.79 -11.46 23.23
C GLY A 49 1.55 -12.90 23.69
N ARG A 50 0.87 -13.12 24.82
CA ARG A 50 0.53 -14.46 25.32
C ARG A 50 -0.69 -15.01 24.59
N TYR A 51 -0.82 -16.33 24.59
CA TYR A 51 -1.88 -17.03 23.87
C TYR A 51 -2.87 -17.70 24.81
N GLY A 52 -4.12 -17.79 24.37
CA GLY A 52 -5.21 -18.48 25.05
C GLY A 52 -6.24 -19.00 24.05
N TYR A 53 -7.41 -19.37 24.55
CA TYR A 53 -8.55 -19.79 23.73
C TYR A 53 -9.81 -19.05 24.17
N LEU A 54 -10.47 -18.35 23.25
CA LEU A 54 -11.72 -17.64 23.49
C LEU A 54 -12.91 -18.43 22.95
N ASP A 55 -14.08 -18.25 23.53
CA ASP A 55 -15.35 -18.69 22.96
C ASP A 55 -15.97 -17.67 22.01
N THR A 56 -17.07 -18.05 21.35
CA THR A 56 -17.85 -17.17 20.47
C THR A 56 -18.47 -15.97 21.19
N HIS A 57 -18.51 -15.96 22.53
CA HIS A 57 -18.94 -14.82 23.33
C HIS A 57 -17.74 -13.93 23.75
N GLY A 58 -16.56 -14.16 23.18
CA GLY A 58 -15.33 -13.40 23.46
C GLY A 58 -14.78 -13.62 24.86
N ALA A 59 -15.26 -14.64 25.59
CA ALA A 59 -14.74 -14.99 26.91
C ALA A 59 -13.55 -15.95 26.77
N TRP A 60 -12.49 -15.73 27.54
CA TRP A 60 -11.36 -16.65 27.59
C TRP A 60 -11.77 -17.95 28.30
N VAL A 61 -11.95 -19.03 27.52
CA VAL A 61 -12.11 -20.39 28.06
C VAL A 61 -10.77 -20.88 28.61
N ILE A 62 -9.69 -20.47 27.97
CA ILE A 62 -8.32 -20.60 28.49
C ILE A 62 -7.72 -19.22 28.48
N GLU A 63 -7.43 -18.70 29.67
CA GLU A 63 -6.75 -17.42 29.87
C GLU A 63 -5.45 -17.34 29.05
N PRO A 64 -5.04 -16.14 28.59
CA PRO A 64 -3.87 -15.97 27.76
C PRO A 64 -2.60 -16.07 28.58
N THR A 65 -2.30 -17.27 29.07
CA THR A 65 -1.11 -17.59 29.85
C THR A 65 -0.19 -18.56 29.10
N LEU A 66 -0.50 -18.91 27.86
CA LEU A 66 0.27 -19.87 27.06
C LEU A 66 1.38 -19.15 26.28
N ASP A 67 2.48 -19.85 26.03
CA ASP A 67 3.58 -19.35 25.20
C ASP A 67 3.20 -19.37 23.71
N ASN A 68 2.33 -20.29 23.31
CA ASN A 68 1.80 -20.39 21.95
C ASN A 68 0.49 -21.19 21.91
N ALA A 69 -0.38 -20.88 20.96
CA ALA A 69 -1.57 -21.67 20.65
C ALA A 69 -1.74 -21.80 19.13
N ARG A 70 -2.42 -22.86 18.69
CA ARG A 70 -2.72 -23.10 17.27
C ARG A 70 -4.20 -23.44 17.08
N THR A 71 -4.66 -23.29 15.84
CA THR A 71 -6.03 -23.63 15.44
C THR A 71 -6.30 -25.12 15.64
N PHE A 72 -7.58 -25.47 15.72
CA PHE A 72 -8.01 -26.87 15.76
C PHE A 72 -7.80 -27.51 14.38
N GLY A 73 -7.37 -28.77 14.39
CA GLY A 73 -7.47 -29.63 13.21
C GLY A 73 -8.88 -30.21 13.06
N ASP A 74 -9.15 -30.86 11.93
CA ASP A 74 -10.44 -31.51 11.63
C ASP A 74 -10.83 -32.58 12.66
N ASN A 75 -9.86 -33.08 13.42
CA ASN A 75 -10.06 -34.04 14.50
C ASN A 75 -10.48 -33.40 15.83
N GLY A 76 -10.66 -32.08 15.89
CA GLY A 76 -11.05 -31.35 17.10
C GLY A 76 -9.95 -31.22 18.15
N LEU A 77 -8.67 -31.43 17.79
CA LEU A 77 -7.54 -31.20 18.67
C LEU A 77 -6.72 -30.00 18.20
N ALA A 78 -6.31 -29.16 19.15
CA ALA A 78 -5.37 -28.08 18.93
C ALA A 78 -4.09 -28.32 19.72
N ARG A 79 -2.95 -27.92 19.14
CA ARG A 79 -1.66 -27.95 19.85
C ARG A 79 -1.43 -26.61 20.54
N PHE A 80 -0.92 -26.67 21.75
CA PHE A 80 -0.61 -25.49 22.56
C PHE A 80 0.76 -25.64 23.23
N CYS A 81 1.39 -24.52 23.56
CA CYS A 81 2.70 -24.45 24.19
C CYS A 81 2.60 -23.77 25.55
N SER A 82 3.11 -24.42 26.59
CA SER A 82 3.18 -23.92 27.95
C SER A 82 4.52 -24.35 28.56
N ASP A 83 5.20 -23.41 29.20
CA ASP A 83 6.55 -23.57 29.76
C ASP A 83 7.56 -24.13 28.74
N GLY A 84 7.50 -23.64 27.50
CA GLY A 84 8.34 -24.05 26.38
C GLY A 84 8.10 -25.48 25.88
N ARG A 85 7.01 -26.14 26.32
CA ARG A 85 6.64 -27.49 25.91
C ARG A 85 5.30 -27.51 25.20
N TRP A 86 5.18 -28.36 24.19
CA TRP A 86 3.96 -28.56 23.43
C TRP A 86 3.12 -29.73 23.97
N GLY A 87 1.81 -29.50 24.03
CA GLY A 87 0.76 -30.45 24.35
C GLY A 87 -0.44 -30.29 23.41
N TYR A 88 -1.55 -30.96 23.72
CA TYR A 88 -2.78 -30.92 22.94
C TYR A 88 -4.01 -30.80 23.83
N LEU A 89 -5.00 -30.05 23.35
CA LEU A 89 -6.29 -29.86 24.00
C LEU A 89 -7.44 -30.07 23.02
N ASP A 90 -8.62 -30.33 23.56
CA ASP A 90 -9.85 -30.51 22.79
C ASP A 90 -10.68 -29.22 22.67
N LEU A 91 -11.79 -29.30 21.93
CA LEU A 91 -12.73 -28.19 21.69
C LEU A 91 -13.46 -27.70 22.95
N THR A 92 -13.33 -28.39 24.08
CA THR A 92 -13.87 -27.93 25.37
C THR A 92 -12.82 -27.21 26.22
N GLY A 93 -11.60 -27.05 25.69
CA GLY A 93 -10.47 -26.46 26.41
C GLY A 93 -9.76 -27.43 27.34
N ASN A 94 -10.14 -28.72 27.36
CA ASN A 94 -9.51 -29.70 28.23
C ASN A 94 -8.20 -30.20 27.62
N THR A 95 -7.16 -30.27 28.44
CA THR A 95 -5.87 -30.86 28.04
C THR A 95 -6.02 -32.36 27.83
N VAL A 96 -5.82 -32.83 26.60
CA VAL A 96 -5.84 -34.25 26.22
C VAL A 96 -4.45 -34.86 26.36
N ILE A 97 -3.41 -34.11 25.99
CA ILE A 97 -2.01 -34.52 26.11
C ILE A 97 -1.25 -33.38 26.77
N ALA A 98 -0.74 -33.64 27.97
CA ALA A 98 -0.01 -32.64 28.75
C ALA A 98 1.23 -32.13 27.98
N PRO A 99 1.58 -30.83 28.12
CA PRO A 99 2.81 -30.26 27.58
C PRO A 99 4.05 -31.05 27.99
N GLN A 100 4.71 -31.68 27.02
CA GLN A 100 5.91 -32.49 27.27
C GLN A 100 6.88 -32.56 26.08
N TYR A 101 6.45 -32.13 24.89
CA TYR A 101 7.27 -32.20 23.68
C TYR A 101 7.98 -30.88 23.40
N GLU A 102 9.14 -30.91 22.75
CA GLU A 102 9.82 -29.69 22.30
C GLU A 102 9.10 -29.02 21.13
N HIS A 103 8.48 -29.82 20.26
CA HIS A 103 7.56 -29.35 19.22
C HIS A 103 6.48 -30.38 18.97
N ALA A 104 5.37 -29.89 18.43
CA ALA A 104 4.23 -30.67 18.03
C ALA A 104 3.74 -30.18 16.66
N GLN A 105 3.31 -31.11 15.81
CA GLN A 105 2.57 -30.82 14.58
C GLN A 105 1.08 -31.13 14.76
N ALA A 106 0.24 -30.74 13.80
CA ALA A 106 -1.19 -31.03 13.84
C ALA A 106 -1.42 -32.54 13.73
N PHE A 107 -2.53 -32.99 14.30
CA PHE A 107 -3.00 -34.35 14.05
C PHE A 107 -3.60 -34.43 12.65
N CYS A 108 -3.12 -35.38 11.86
CA CYS A 108 -3.67 -35.72 10.55
C CYS A 108 -3.72 -37.24 10.42
N ALA A 109 -4.80 -37.79 9.87
CA ALA A 109 -5.03 -39.24 9.80
C ALA A 109 -4.86 -39.95 11.18
N GLY A 110 -5.24 -39.28 12.27
CA GLY A 110 -5.17 -39.81 13.64
C GLY A 110 -3.77 -39.79 14.28
N LEU A 111 -2.75 -39.27 13.59
CA LEU A 111 -1.37 -39.24 14.03
C LEU A 111 -0.80 -37.82 14.04
N ALA A 112 0.13 -37.53 14.96
CA ALA A 112 0.88 -36.29 14.96
C ALA A 112 2.37 -36.52 15.14
N ALA A 113 3.19 -35.78 14.40
CA ALA A 113 4.63 -35.76 14.61
C ALA A 113 4.96 -34.86 15.81
N VAL A 114 5.75 -35.38 16.75
CA VAL A 114 6.21 -34.65 17.93
C VAL A 114 7.72 -34.80 18.09
N ARG A 115 8.38 -33.72 18.52
CA ARG A 115 9.82 -33.71 18.80
C ARG A 115 10.05 -33.92 20.30
N THR A 116 10.80 -34.97 20.62
CA THR A 116 11.15 -35.34 21.99
C THR A 116 12.36 -34.54 22.49
N ALA A 117 12.63 -34.60 23.81
CA ALA A 117 13.81 -34.00 24.43
C ALA A 117 15.16 -34.53 23.90
N ALA A 118 15.16 -35.65 23.17
CA ALA A 118 16.34 -36.18 22.49
C ALA A 118 16.59 -35.51 21.12
N ASN A 119 15.86 -34.43 20.80
CA ASN A 119 15.87 -33.77 19.50
C ASN A 119 15.59 -34.74 18.33
N LYS A 120 14.64 -35.65 18.55
CA LYS A 120 14.18 -36.65 17.59
C LYS A 120 12.67 -36.59 17.44
N TRP A 121 12.22 -36.69 16.20
CA TRP A 121 10.80 -36.76 15.87
C TRP A 121 10.27 -38.19 16.00
N THR A 122 9.07 -38.33 16.55
CA THR A 122 8.30 -39.57 16.58
C THR A 122 6.84 -39.25 16.30
N TYR A 123 6.01 -40.27 16.11
CA TYR A 123 4.58 -40.09 15.89
C TYR A 123 3.79 -40.64 17.06
N ILE A 124 2.78 -39.89 17.46
CA ILE A 124 1.85 -40.25 18.54
C ILE A 124 0.43 -40.37 18.02
N ASP A 125 -0.36 -41.23 18.66
CA ASP A 125 -1.81 -41.29 18.50
C ASP A 125 -2.51 -40.18 19.30
N THR A 126 -3.83 -40.07 19.14
CA THR A 126 -4.65 -39.05 19.82
C THR A 126 -4.71 -39.19 21.35
N SER A 127 -4.24 -40.32 21.90
CA SER A 127 -4.07 -40.51 23.35
C SER A 127 -2.67 -40.11 23.85
N GLY A 128 -1.78 -39.69 22.95
CA GLY A 128 -0.40 -39.32 23.26
C GLY A 128 0.58 -40.49 23.31
N LYS A 129 0.16 -41.70 22.94
CA LYS A 129 1.04 -42.88 22.93
C LYS A 129 1.82 -42.96 21.61
N PRO A 130 3.06 -43.44 21.60
CA PRO A 130 3.78 -43.68 20.35
C PRO A 130 2.99 -44.61 19.44
N ALA A 131 2.73 -44.17 18.21
CA ALA A 131 1.92 -44.90 17.23
C ALA A 131 2.64 -46.13 16.69
N PHE A 132 3.97 -46.06 16.56
CA PHE A 132 4.83 -47.15 16.12
C PHE A 132 6.26 -46.96 16.64
N LYS A 133 7.08 -48.00 16.47
CA LYS A 133 8.49 -47.98 16.91
C LYS A 133 9.38 -47.31 15.86
N GLY A 134 9.96 -46.16 16.20
CA GLY A 134 10.92 -45.48 15.34
C GLY A 134 11.10 -44.01 15.70
N THR A 135 12.21 -43.43 15.26
CA THR A 135 12.49 -41.99 15.40
C THR A 135 13.13 -41.44 14.14
N PHE A 136 12.81 -40.19 13.82
CA PHE A 136 13.29 -39.47 12.65
C PHE A 136 14.11 -38.25 13.06
N ARG A 137 14.98 -37.79 12.15
CA ARG A 137 15.64 -36.49 12.25
C ARG A 137 14.65 -35.38 11.95
N GLU A 138 13.80 -35.59 10.95
CA GLU A 138 12.75 -34.66 10.50
C GLU A 138 11.50 -35.44 10.12
N ALA A 139 10.33 -34.89 10.42
CA ALA A 139 9.03 -35.50 10.19
C ALA A 139 7.99 -34.41 9.94
N HIS A 140 7.10 -34.64 8.97
CA HIS A 140 6.01 -33.73 8.60
C HIS A 140 4.63 -34.34 8.92
N CYS A 141 3.57 -33.55 8.83
CA CYS A 141 2.21 -34.04 9.02
C CYS A 141 1.88 -35.11 7.97
N PHE A 142 1.05 -36.07 8.35
CA PHE A 142 0.42 -36.95 7.37
C PHE A 142 -0.51 -36.14 6.47
N SER A 143 -0.47 -36.42 5.17
CA SER A 143 -1.46 -35.96 4.21
C SER A 143 -2.78 -36.74 4.33
N ALA A 144 -3.84 -36.25 3.68
CA ALA A 144 -5.08 -37.01 3.51
C ALA A 144 -4.86 -38.35 2.78
N ALA A 145 -3.79 -38.48 1.99
CA ALA A 145 -3.38 -39.72 1.33
C ALA A 145 -2.66 -40.72 2.27
N GLY A 146 -2.48 -40.38 3.56
CA GLY A 146 -1.87 -41.28 4.54
C GLY A 146 -0.35 -41.40 4.44
N LEU A 147 0.30 -40.50 3.70
CA LEU A 147 1.77 -40.41 3.59
C LEU A 147 2.30 -39.12 4.23
N ALA A 148 3.45 -39.22 4.89
CA ALA A 148 4.17 -38.09 5.49
C ALA A 148 5.62 -38.06 5.01
N ALA A 149 6.12 -36.87 4.65
CA ALA A 149 7.54 -36.68 4.37
C ALA A 149 8.35 -36.84 5.67
N ALA A 150 9.44 -37.60 5.62
CA ALA A 150 10.31 -37.81 6.77
C ALA A 150 11.76 -38.05 6.34
N SER A 151 12.69 -37.83 7.27
CA SER A 151 14.10 -38.15 7.07
C SER A 151 14.76 -38.71 8.33
N THR A 152 15.62 -39.70 8.16
CA THR A 152 16.52 -40.21 9.21
C THR A 152 17.93 -39.64 9.13
N LYS A 153 18.31 -39.06 7.98
CA LYS A 153 19.64 -38.50 7.71
C LYS A 153 19.51 -37.02 7.36
N ARG A 154 20.62 -36.36 7.03
CA ARG A 154 20.66 -34.90 6.90
C ARG A 154 20.13 -34.39 5.55
N ASP A 155 20.19 -35.20 4.50
CA ASP A 155 20.17 -34.66 3.14
C ASP A 155 19.01 -35.13 2.26
N LEU A 156 18.30 -36.20 2.65
CA LEU A 156 17.26 -36.80 1.80
C LEU A 156 15.99 -37.13 2.57
N PHE A 157 14.86 -36.76 1.98
CA PHE A 157 13.51 -37.10 2.40
C PHE A 157 12.99 -38.30 1.63
N GLY A 158 12.22 -39.13 2.33
CA GLY A 158 11.32 -40.12 1.78
C GLY A 158 9.93 -39.93 2.34
N TYR A 159 9.04 -40.89 2.10
CA TYR A 159 7.68 -40.86 2.62
C TYR A 159 7.38 -42.12 3.40
N ILE A 160 6.84 -41.93 4.60
CA ILE A 160 6.37 -43.03 5.46
C ILE A 160 4.85 -43.14 5.38
N ASP A 161 4.35 -44.36 5.55
CA ASP A 161 2.93 -44.63 5.78
C ASP A 161 2.55 -44.51 7.27
N THR A 162 1.26 -44.68 7.58
CA THR A 162 0.73 -44.59 8.95
C THR A 162 1.21 -45.70 9.89
N SER A 163 1.86 -46.75 9.37
CA SER A 163 2.55 -47.77 10.18
C SER A 163 4.00 -47.39 10.53
N GLY A 164 4.52 -46.30 9.91
CA GLY A 164 5.89 -45.85 10.04
C GLY A 164 6.87 -46.51 9.07
N ALA A 165 6.39 -47.34 8.15
CA ALA A 165 7.20 -47.97 7.13
C ALA A 165 7.43 -47.00 5.96
N TRP A 166 8.60 -47.09 5.31
CA TRP A 166 8.90 -46.30 4.11
C TRP A 166 8.05 -46.80 2.93
N ALA A 167 7.01 -46.04 2.59
CA ALA A 167 6.27 -46.22 1.33
C ALA A 167 7.13 -45.79 0.14
N ILE A 168 7.94 -44.73 0.33
CA ILE A 168 8.93 -44.25 -0.64
C ILE A 168 10.25 -44.04 0.11
N ALA A 169 11.28 -44.77 -0.28
CA ALA A 169 12.59 -44.67 0.36
C ALA A 169 13.20 -43.25 0.19
N PRO A 170 13.98 -42.75 1.16
CA PRO A 170 14.60 -41.44 1.06
C PRO A 170 15.46 -41.26 -0.18
N ARG A 171 15.10 -40.30 -1.04
CA ARG A 171 15.83 -39.95 -2.27
C ARG A 171 15.68 -38.50 -2.73
N PHE A 172 14.87 -37.69 -2.05
CA PHE A 172 14.58 -36.32 -2.47
C PHE A 172 15.30 -35.29 -1.59
N ALA A 173 16.00 -34.32 -2.18
CA ALA A 173 16.51 -33.16 -1.44
C ALA A 173 15.37 -32.28 -0.90
N LYS A 174 14.26 -32.15 -1.65
CA LYS A 174 13.04 -31.44 -1.21
C LYS A 174 11.79 -32.28 -1.49
N ALA A 175 10.91 -32.38 -0.51
CA ALA A 175 9.68 -33.19 -0.57
C ALA A 175 8.52 -32.44 0.10
N LEU A 176 7.49 -32.08 -0.67
CA LEU A 176 6.27 -31.43 -0.15
C LEU A 176 5.21 -32.48 0.23
N ALA A 177 4.18 -32.06 0.96
CA ALA A 177 3.09 -32.96 1.34
C ALA A 177 2.29 -33.44 0.12
N PHE A 178 1.82 -34.69 0.17
CA PHE A 178 0.87 -35.21 -0.81
C PHE A 178 -0.45 -34.46 -0.77
N SER A 179 -1.00 -34.18 -1.94
CA SER A 179 -2.33 -33.61 -2.13
C SER A 179 -3.43 -34.66 -1.90
N ALA A 180 -4.69 -34.21 -1.83
CA ALA A 180 -5.85 -35.09 -1.79
C ALA A 180 -5.97 -35.99 -3.03
N GLN A 181 -5.40 -35.57 -4.17
CA GLN A 181 -5.36 -36.34 -5.41
C GLN A 181 -4.21 -37.36 -5.46
N GLY A 182 -3.41 -37.46 -4.39
CA GLY A 182 -2.35 -38.46 -4.27
C GLY A 182 -1.07 -38.14 -5.06
N VAL A 183 -0.78 -36.85 -5.25
CA VAL A 183 0.47 -36.39 -5.89
C VAL A 183 1.22 -35.43 -4.97
N ALA A 184 2.55 -35.40 -5.07
CA ALA A 184 3.39 -34.47 -4.31
C ALA A 184 4.45 -33.80 -5.19
N PRO A 185 4.70 -32.50 -5.01
CA PRO A 185 5.91 -31.86 -5.52
C PRO A 185 7.16 -32.42 -4.83
N ALA A 186 8.15 -32.82 -5.63
CA ALA A 186 9.42 -33.32 -5.10
C ALA A 186 10.59 -32.96 -6.02
N SER A 187 11.77 -32.86 -5.44
CA SER A 187 13.02 -32.55 -6.12
C SER A 187 14.15 -33.43 -5.57
N GLU A 188 14.93 -34.05 -6.46
CA GLU A 188 16.09 -34.87 -6.08
C GLU A 188 17.34 -34.02 -5.82
N ASP A 189 17.53 -32.93 -6.56
CA ASP A 189 18.70 -32.04 -6.47
C ASP A 189 18.45 -30.77 -5.64
N GLY A 190 17.18 -30.43 -5.40
CA GLY A 190 16.75 -29.22 -4.72
C GLY A 190 16.53 -28.02 -5.65
N GLU A 191 16.83 -28.16 -6.94
CA GLU A 191 16.79 -27.09 -7.95
C GLU A 191 15.56 -27.22 -8.85
N LEU A 192 15.29 -28.43 -9.35
CA LEU A 192 14.14 -28.69 -10.21
C LEU A 192 13.12 -29.59 -9.52
N PHE A 193 11.87 -29.16 -9.56
CA PHE A 193 10.72 -29.87 -9.06
C PHE A 193 9.99 -30.61 -10.18
N GLY A 194 9.57 -31.83 -9.84
CA GLY A 194 8.59 -32.62 -10.58
C GLY A 194 7.44 -33.05 -9.67
N LEU A 195 6.56 -33.89 -10.19
CA LEU A 195 5.44 -34.47 -9.43
C LEU A 195 5.63 -35.97 -9.29
N ILE A 196 5.45 -36.47 -8.07
CA ILE A 196 5.48 -37.90 -7.78
C ILE A 196 4.11 -38.45 -7.39
N GLY A 197 3.85 -39.71 -7.75
CA GLY A 197 2.70 -40.48 -7.28
C GLY A 197 2.95 -41.16 -5.93
N LEU A 198 1.94 -41.85 -5.41
CA LEU A 198 1.98 -42.52 -4.09
C LEU A 198 3.03 -43.63 -3.95
N ARG A 199 3.55 -44.17 -5.06
CA ARG A 199 4.64 -45.15 -5.04
C ARG A 199 6.00 -44.52 -5.37
N GLY A 200 6.04 -43.19 -5.47
CA GLY A 200 7.24 -42.44 -5.82
C GLY A 200 7.60 -42.52 -7.30
N GLU A 201 6.71 -42.94 -8.18
CA GLU A 201 6.89 -42.80 -9.62
C GLU A 201 6.78 -41.33 -10.04
N TRP A 202 7.57 -40.91 -11.03
CA TRP A 202 7.42 -39.56 -11.62
C TRP A 202 6.17 -39.51 -12.49
N ILE A 203 5.22 -38.66 -12.11
CA ILE A 203 4.08 -38.25 -12.94
C ILE A 203 4.51 -37.13 -13.87
N LEU A 204 5.28 -36.18 -13.33
CA LEU A 204 5.97 -35.13 -14.08
C LEU A 204 7.46 -35.19 -13.71
N GLN A 205 8.32 -35.32 -14.71
CA GLN A 205 9.77 -35.28 -14.50
C GLN A 205 10.20 -33.89 -13.99
N PRO A 206 11.27 -33.77 -13.19
CA PRO A 206 11.76 -32.48 -12.73
C PRO A 206 12.05 -31.51 -13.89
N CYS A 207 11.27 -30.43 -13.97
CA CYS A 207 11.38 -29.44 -15.05
C CYS A 207 11.01 -28.00 -14.63
N HIS A 208 10.46 -27.80 -13.43
CA HIS A 208 10.09 -26.49 -12.93
C HIS A 208 11.05 -26.04 -11.83
N ARG A 209 11.39 -24.75 -11.78
CA ARG A 209 12.18 -24.19 -10.67
C ARG A 209 11.42 -24.28 -9.34
N LYS A 210 10.10 -24.25 -9.41
CA LYS A 210 9.21 -24.34 -8.26
C LYS A 210 7.90 -24.98 -8.64
N ILE A 211 7.42 -25.85 -7.76
CA ILE A 211 6.03 -26.30 -7.75
C ILE A 211 5.56 -26.15 -6.30
N GLY A 212 4.53 -25.33 -6.09
CA GLY A 212 3.90 -25.11 -4.79
C GLY A 212 3.06 -26.29 -4.32
N GLN A 213 2.51 -26.18 -3.12
CA GLN A 213 1.53 -27.15 -2.63
C GLN A 213 0.24 -27.07 -3.46
N PHE A 214 -0.41 -28.21 -3.65
CA PHE A 214 -1.73 -28.27 -4.29
C PHE A 214 -2.79 -27.62 -3.40
N ASN A 215 -3.60 -26.75 -3.99
CA ASN A 215 -4.76 -26.13 -3.35
C ASN A 215 -5.97 -27.09 -3.31
N ALA A 216 -7.09 -26.63 -2.73
CA ALA A 216 -8.32 -27.42 -2.63
C ALA A 216 -8.91 -27.82 -4.00
N ASP A 217 -8.65 -27.01 -5.04
CA ASP A 217 -9.08 -27.28 -6.42
C ASP A 217 -8.17 -28.29 -7.15
N GLY A 218 -7.10 -28.76 -6.50
CA GLY A 218 -6.17 -29.70 -7.10
C GLY A 218 -5.22 -29.07 -8.11
N LEU A 219 -4.93 -27.77 -7.96
CA LEU A 219 -3.97 -27.03 -8.74
C LEU A 219 -2.76 -26.63 -7.89
N ALA A 220 -1.57 -26.64 -8.48
CA ALA A 220 -0.34 -26.14 -7.86
C ALA A 220 0.26 -25.04 -8.72
N TYR A 221 0.67 -23.94 -8.08
CA TYR A 221 1.43 -22.90 -8.77
C TYR A 221 2.80 -23.44 -9.18
N CYS A 222 3.25 -23.10 -10.38
CA CYS A 222 4.56 -23.50 -10.91
C CYS A 222 5.29 -22.34 -11.58
N GLU A 223 6.62 -22.35 -11.48
CA GLU A 223 7.53 -21.42 -12.17
C GLU A 223 8.41 -22.22 -13.15
N GLU A 224 8.39 -21.85 -14.43
CA GLU A 224 9.15 -22.57 -15.45
C GLU A 224 10.66 -22.30 -15.37
N ALA A 225 11.46 -23.31 -15.73
CA ALA A 225 12.91 -23.18 -15.79
C ALA A 225 13.35 -22.60 -17.15
N GLY A 226 14.10 -21.50 -17.13
CA GLY A 226 14.60 -20.85 -18.35
C GLY A 226 13.70 -19.76 -18.94
N GLU A 227 12.49 -19.56 -18.40
CA GLU A 227 11.64 -18.41 -18.69
C GLU A 227 11.96 -17.23 -17.76
N ARG A 228 11.37 -16.06 -18.04
CA ARG A 228 11.54 -14.85 -17.22
C ARG A 228 11.08 -15.11 -15.78
N TRP A 229 11.64 -14.37 -14.83
CA TRP A 229 11.41 -14.60 -13.40
C TRP A 229 9.98 -14.28 -12.94
N ASP A 230 9.18 -13.60 -13.76
CA ASP A 230 7.79 -13.21 -13.51
C ASP A 230 6.73 -14.04 -14.26
N ASP A 231 7.14 -15.11 -14.96
CA ASP A 231 6.24 -16.02 -15.68
C ASP A 231 5.93 -17.27 -14.86
N GLY A 232 4.68 -17.33 -14.39
CA GLY A 232 4.14 -18.42 -13.59
C GLY A 232 2.85 -19.00 -14.17
N GLY A 233 2.43 -20.14 -13.65
CA GLY A 233 1.22 -20.82 -14.08
C GLY A 233 0.68 -21.78 -13.02
N TYR A 234 -0.40 -22.48 -13.36
CA TYR A 234 -0.98 -23.52 -12.51
C TYR A 234 -1.02 -24.84 -13.26
N ILE A 235 -0.54 -25.90 -12.62
CA ILE A 235 -0.61 -27.27 -13.12
C ILE A 235 -1.58 -28.10 -12.30
N ASN A 236 -2.22 -29.08 -12.96
CA ASN A 236 -3.05 -30.07 -12.28
C ASN A 236 -2.22 -31.27 -11.79
N ALA A 237 -2.90 -32.23 -11.14
CA ALA A 237 -2.25 -33.43 -10.60
C ALA A 237 -1.61 -34.36 -11.67
N ARG A 238 -1.90 -34.15 -12.96
CA ARG A 238 -1.26 -34.86 -14.08
C ARG A 238 0.00 -34.15 -14.58
N GLY A 239 0.35 -32.99 -14.01
CA GLY A 239 1.45 -32.14 -14.48
C GLY A 239 1.08 -31.33 -15.73
N GLU A 240 -0.20 -31.30 -16.11
CA GLU A 240 -0.65 -30.49 -17.24
C GLU A 240 -0.95 -29.08 -16.76
N HIS A 241 -0.48 -28.07 -17.50
CA HIS A 241 -0.84 -26.70 -17.21
C HIS A 241 -2.33 -26.47 -17.50
N VAL A 242 -2.98 -25.86 -16.51
CA VAL A 242 -4.36 -25.39 -16.54
C VAL A 242 -4.40 -23.87 -16.81
N ILE A 243 -3.43 -23.13 -16.28
CA ILE A 243 -3.22 -21.70 -16.58
C ILE A 243 -1.75 -21.53 -16.98
N ARG A 244 -1.49 -20.88 -18.13
CA ARG A 244 -0.15 -20.72 -18.73
C ARG A 244 0.20 -19.26 -19.00
N HIS A 245 1.49 -18.93 -18.82
CA HIS A 245 2.15 -17.71 -19.29
C HIS A 245 1.35 -16.43 -18.98
N LYS A 246 0.93 -16.29 -17.73
CA LYS A 246 0.28 -15.07 -17.24
C LYS A 246 1.29 -14.27 -16.43
N ARG A 247 1.55 -13.05 -16.90
CA ARG A 247 2.57 -12.17 -16.34
C ARG A 247 2.20 -11.82 -14.90
N ARG A 248 3.12 -12.06 -13.96
CA ARG A 248 2.95 -11.76 -12.52
C ARG A 248 1.66 -12.37 -11.92
N LEU A 249 1.28 -13.56 -12.38
CA LEU A 249 0.13 -14.29 -11.84
C LEU A 249 0.32 -14.58 -10.35
N SER A 250 -0.71 -14.32 -9.53
CA SER A 250 -0.63 -14.60 -8.10
C SER A 250 -0.30 -16.09 -7.83
N PRO A 251 0.68 -16.40 -6.94
CA PRO A 251 1.03 -17.78 -6.60
C PRO A 251 0.03 -18.45 -5.65
N SER A 252 -1.09 -17.79 -5.37
CA SER A 252 -2.18 -18.32 -4.55
C SER A 252 -3.51 -18.09 -5.23
N MET A 253 -4.39 -19.09 -5.14
CA MET A 253 -5.79 -19.03 -5.58
C MET A 253 -6.72 -18.94 -4.39
N SER A 254 -7.87 -18.32 -4.60
CA SER A 254 -8.98 -18.28 -3.65
C SER A 254 -10.30 -18.39 -4.39
N CYS A 255 -11.20 -19.23 -3.89
CA CYS A 255 -12.44 -19.63 -4.60
C CYS A 255 -12.20 -20.11 -6.05
N GLY A 256 -11.06 -20.76 -6.32
CA GLY A 256 -10.71 -21.21 -7.67
C GLY A 256 -10.17 -20.13 -8.62
N PHE A 257 -9.99 -18.90 -8.15
CA PHE A 257 -9.49 -17.78 -8.95
C PHE A 257 -8.12 -17.30 -8.46
N ALA A 258 -7.24 -16.99 -9.40
CA ALA A 258 -6.05 -16.17 -9.19
C ALA A 258 -6.30 -14.77 -9.76
N VAL A 259 -5.52 -13.79 -9.31
CA VAL A 259 -5.53 -12.42 -9.84
C VAL A 259 -4.22 -12.19 -10.60
N GLU A 260 -4.34 -11.60 -11.80
CA GLU A 260 -3.22 -11.13 -12.62
C GLU A 260 -2.78 -9.72 -12.22
N ALA A 261 -1.60 -9.29 -12.69
CA ALA A 261 -1.10 -7.95 -12.37
C ALA A 261 -1.96 -6.80 -12.90
N ASP A 262 -2.76 -7.03 -13.95
CA ASP A 262 -3.71 -6.06 -14.49
C ASP A 262 -5.08 -6.08 -13.77
N GLY A 263 -5.21 -6.86 -12.68
CA GLY A 263 -6.46 -7.01 -11.93
C GLY A 263 -7.42 -8.05 -12.49
N ALA A 264 -7.09 -8.75 -13.59
CA ALA A 264 -7.96 -9.77 -14.14
C ALA A 264 -8.07 -11.00 -13.22
N TYR A 265 -9.30 -11.46 -12.99
CA TYR A 265 -9.58 -12.71 -12.28
C TYR A 265 -9.53 -13.89 -13.26
N VAL A 266 -8.72 -14.91 -12.97
CA VAL A 266 -8.52 -16.05 -13.86
C VAL A 266 -8.63 -17.40 -13.16
N ASN A 267 -9.22 -18.36 -13.86
CA ASN A 267 -9.34 -19.74 -13.42
C ASN A 267 -9.05 -20.71 -14.57
N ALA A 268 -9.36 -22.00 -14.37
CA ALA A 268 -9.16 -23.06 -15.36
C ALA A 268 -10.01 -22.90 -16.64
N GLN A 269 -11.10 -22.13 -16.58
CA GLN A 269 -12.02 -21.89 -17.70
C GLN A 269 -11.65 -20.61 -18.48
N GLY A 270 -10.80 -19.74 -17.92
CA GLY A 270 -10.34 -18.51 -18.54
C GLY A 270 -10.43 -17.31 -17.61
N THR A 271 -10.46 -16.12 -18.20
CA THR A 271 -10.67 -14.86 -17.47
C THR A 271 -12.15 -14.67 -17.17
N LEU A 272 -12.47 -14.27 -15.94
CA LEU A 272 -13.82 -13.95 -15.49
C LEU A 272 -14.27 -12.62 -16.14
N ASP A 273 -15.41 -12.64 -16.84
CA ASP A 273 -15.94 -11.47 -17.54
C ASP A 273 -17.08 -10.83 -16.74
N PHE A 274 -16.85 -9.61 -16.27
CA PHE A 274 -17.83 -8.79 -15.55
C PHE A 274 -18.68 -7.89 -16.47
N GLY A 275 -18.44 -7.92 -17.78
CA GLY A 275 -19.04 -7.01 -18.76
C GLY A 275 -18.50 -5.58 -18.73
N VAL A 276 -17.58 -5.29 -17.79
CA VAL A 276 -16.88 -4.01 -17.60
C VAL A 276 -15.42 -4.31 -17.31
N TYR A 277 -14.51 -3.42 -17.70
CA TYR A 277 -13.09 -3.61 -17.48
C TYR A 277 -12.73 -3.47 -16.00
N VAL A 278 -11.98 -4.43 -15.48
CA VAL A 278 -11.43 -4.40 -14.12
C VAL A 278 -10.07 -3.72 -14.22
N SER A 279 -9.96 -2.51 -13.68
CA SER A 279 -8.70 -1.75 -13.71
C SER A 279 -7.77 -2.14 -12.56
N TRP A 280 -8.32 -2.72 -11.49
CA TRP A 280 -7.57 -3.16 -10.31
C TRP A 280 -8.44 -4.08 -9.45
N ALA A 281 -7.85 -5.08 -8.78
CA ALA A 281 -8.61 -6.01 -7.95
C ALA A 281 -7.79 -6.70 -6.85
N LEU A 282 -8.45 -6.98 -5.73
CA LEU A 282 -8.01 -7.97 -4.75
C LEU A 282 -8.49 -9.37 -5.10
N ARG A 283 -7.78 -10.38 -4.59
CA ARG A 283 -8.22 -11.78 -4.60
C ARG A 283 -9.58 -11.92 -3.92
N PHE A 284 -10.38 -12.89 -4.38
CA PHE A 284 -11.56 -13.29 -3.64
C PHE A 284 -11.16 -13.83 -2.27
N ASN A 285 -11.90 -13.46 -1.24
CA ASN A 285 -11.79 -14.10 0.06
C ASN A 285 -12.52 -15.45 0.04
N GLN A 286 -12.45 -16.20 1.15
CA GLN A 286 -13.13 -17.48 1.32
C GLN A 286 -14.67 -17.43 1.23
N PHE A 287 -15.25 -16.23 1.24
CA PHE A 287 -16.69 -15.99 1.12
C PHE A 287 -17.12 -15.65 -0.32
N GLY A 288 -16.20 -15.74 -1.29
CA GLY A 288 -16.51 -15.63 -2.72
C GLY A 288 -16.64 -14.20 -3.24
N PHE A 289 -15.97 -13.25 -2.60
CA PHE A 289 -15.96 -11.86 -3.07
C PHE A 289 -14.63 -11.14 -2.79
N GLY A 290 -14.37 -10.06 -3.53
CA GLY A 290 -13.18 -9.23 -3.41
C GLY A 290 -13.50 -7.78 -3.70
N ILE A 291 -12.63 -6.87 -3.27
CA ILE A 291 -12.71 -5.45 -3.61
C ILE A 291 -12.10 -5.29 -5.00
N ALA A 292 -12.81 -4.62 -5.90
CA ALA A 292 -12.32 -4.32 -7.23
C ALA A 292 -12.69 -2.91 -7.65
N ARG A 293 -11.87 -2.35 -8.54
CA ARG A 293 -12.10 -1.10 -9.23
C ARG A 293 -12.45 -1.40 -10.68
N PHE A 294 -13.59 -0.88 -11.11
CA PHE A 294 -14.10 -1.04 -12.45
C PHE A 294 -13.97 0.29 -13.20
N ALA A 295 -13.52 0.21 -14.44
CA ALA A 295 -13.46 1.35 -15.36
C ALA A 295 -14.07 0.90 -16.69
N GLY A 296 -14.57 1.82 -17.49
CA GLY A 296 -15.23 1.43 -18.72
C GLY A 296 -15.46 2.58 -19.67
N VAL A 297 -16.00 2.24 -20.82
CA VAL A 297 -16.33 3.19 -21.88
C VAL A 297 -17.75 2.89 -22.35
N GLU A 298 -18.63 3.87 -22.28
CA GLU A 298 -19.95 3.82 -22.88
C GLU A 298 -19.86 4.28 -24.35
N ARG A 299 -20.38 3.48 -25.29
CA ARG A 299 -20.46 3.87 -26.69
C ARG A 299 -21.77 4.62 -26.94
N THR A 300 -21.68 5.93 -27.09
CA THR A 300 -22.80 6.79 -27.47
C THR A 300 -22.80 7.05 -28.99
N PRO A 301 -23.92 7.52 -29.59
CA PRO A 301 -23.93 7.97 -30.98
C PRO A 301 -22.92 9.09 -31.28
N GLN A 302 -22.48 9.82 -30.27
CA GLN A 302 -21.49 10.91 -30.34
C GLN A 302 -20.04 10.42 -30.18
N GLY A 303 -19.83 9.14 -29.84
CA GLY A 303 -18.52 8.55 -29.61
C GLY A 303 -18.44 7.73 -28.32
N ALA A 304 -17.26 7.18 -28.07
CA ALA A 304 -16.90 6.57 -26.80
C ALA A 304 -16.83 7.65 -25.71
N VAL A 305 -17.49 7.43 -24.58
CA VAL A 305 -17.45 8.27 -23.38
C VAL A 305 -16.90 7.42 -22.24
N ASP A 306 -15.82 7.84 -21.61
CA ASP A 306 -15.28 7.16 -20.43
C ASP A 306 -16.30 7.23 -19.30
N LEU A 307 -16.62 6.07 -18.74
CA LEU A 307 -17.42 5.99 -17.52
C LEU A 307 -16.50 6.30 -16.33
N PRO A 308 -16.98 7.08 -15.35
CA PRO A 308 -16.21 7.34 -14.15
C PRO A 308 -15.90 6.00 -13.47
N PRO A 309 -14.65 5.78 -13.07
CA PRO A 309 -14.27 4.56 -12.41
C PRO A 309 -14.97 4.44 -11.06
N VAL A 310 -15.29 3.20 -10.67
CA VAL A 310 -16.04 2.91 -9.45
C VAL A 310 -15.39 1.77 -8.67
N TRP A 311 -15.31 1.95 -7.36
CA TRP A 311 -15.07 0.86 -6.44
C TRP A 311 -16.35 0.04 -6.27
N ALA A 312 -16.21 -1.29 -6.21
CA ALA A 312 -17.33 -2.20 -5.98
C ALA A 312 -16.86 -3.53 -5.38
N ILE A 313 -17.84 -4.36 -4.98
CA ILE A 313 -17.61 -5.74 -4.59
C ILE A 313 -17.75 -6.64 -5.82
N ALA A 314 -16.64 -7.26 -6.24
CA ALA A 314 -16.62 -8.30 -7.27
C ALA A 314 -16.95 -9.66 -6.64
N ARG A 315 -17.82 -10.44 -7.27
CA ARG A 315 -18.21 -11.78 -6.79
C ARG A 315 -17.69 -12.87 -7.72
N ASP A 316 -17.46 -14.06 -7.15
CA ASP A 316 -16.98 -15.25 -7.88
C ASP A 316 -17.96 -15.83 -8.92
N ASP A 317 -19.19 -15.30 -8.98
CA ASP A 317 -20.21 -15.58 -9.99
C ASP A 317 -20.21 -14.57 -11.16
N ALA A 318 -19.12 -13.79 -11.30
CA ALA A 318 -18.94 -12.75 -12.32
C ALA A 318 -19.87 -11.55 -12.22
N SER A 319 -20.54 -11.36 -11.07
CA SER A 319 -21.43 -10.22 -10.87
C SER A 319 -20.80 -9.14 -9.99
N ILE A 320 -21.29 -7.90 -10.15
CA ILE A 320 -20.81 -6.71 -9.44
C ILE A 320 -21.89 -6.27 -8.45
N ALA A 321 -21.52 -6.10 -7.18
CA ALA A 321 -22.34 -5.45 -6.18
C ALA A 321 -21.86 -4.00 -5.95
N MET A 322 -22.69 -3.04 -6.37
CA MET A 322 -22.39 -1.61 -6.31
C MET A 322 -22.46 -1.08 -4.89
N LEU A 323 -21.52 -0.19 -4.54
CA LEU A 323 -21.46 0.42 -3.22
C LEU A 323 -22.66 1.36 -2.97
N PRO A 324 -23.09 1.53 -1.71
CA PRO A 324 -24.01 2.59 -1.32
C PRO A 324 -23.46 3.98 -1.71
N ALA A 325 -24.35 4.92 -2.05
CA ALA A 325 -23.96 6.22 -2.60
C ALA A 325 -23.05 7.07 -1.69
N ASP A 326 -23.09 6.87 -0.38
CA ASP A 326 -22.25 7.60 0.57
C ASP A 326 -20.91 6.90 0.85
N VAL A 327 -20.69 5.69 0.34
CA VAL A 327 -19.45 4.91 0.48
C VAL A 327 -18.57 5.17 -0.74
N LEU A 328 -17.31 5.56 -0.52
CA LEU A 328 -16.47 6.13 -1.57
C LEU A 328 -15.36 5.20 -2.03
N GLU A 329 -14.56 4.69 -1.10
CA GLU A 329 -13.31 4.00 -1.41
C GLU A 329 -12.96 2.97 -0.33
N PRO A 330 -12.16 1.95 -0.65
CA PRO A 330 -11.72 0.99 0.35
C PRO A 330 -10.77 1.62 1.38
N VAL A 331 -10.72 1.04 2.58
CA VAL A 331 -9.75 1.45 3.61
C VAL A 331 -8.35 1.00 3.19
N THR A 332 -7.36 1.87 3.37
CA THR A 332 -5.94 1.57 3.23
C THR A 332 -5.22 1.52 4.57
N ASP A 333 -4.11 0.79 4.63
CA ASP A 333 -3.16 0.85 5.75
C ASP A 333 -2.20 2.05 5.63
N ASP A 334 -1.22 2.13 6.52
CA ASP A 334 -0.24 3.22 6.58
C ASP A 334 0.70 3.24 5.36
N ASP A 335 0.84 2.11 4.65
CA ASP A 335 1.60 1.99 3.40
C ASP A 335 0.73 2.27 2.16
N CYS A 336 -0.48 2.82 2.36
CA CYS A 336 -1.49 3.07 1.33
C CYS A 336 -1.96 1.81 0.58
N MET A 337 -1.80 0.62 1.18
CA MET A 337 -2.27 -0.63 0.61
C MET A 337 -3.71 -0.90 1.03
N VAL A 338 -4.57 -1.26 0.07
CA VAL A 338 -5.96 -1.60 0.36
C VAL A 338 -5.99 -2.79 1.32
N VAL A 339 -6.63 -2.58 2.46
CA VAL A 339 -6.79 -3.62 3.48
C VAL A 339 -7.71 -4.70 2.92
N SER A 340 -7.13 -5.89 2.72
CA SER A 340 -7.91 -7.07 2.32
C SER A 340 -8.94 -7.40 3.40
N ALA A 341 -10.08 -7.95 2.99
CA ALA A 341 -11.02 -8.55 3.94
C ALA A 341 -10.27 -9.56 4.82
N GLU A 342 -10.27 -9.35 6.14
CA GLU A 342 -9.56 -10.22 7.07
C GLU A 342 -10.01 -11.67 6.89
N ALA A 343 -9.07 -12.61 7.04
CA ALA A 343 -9.40 -14.02 7.03
C ALA A 343 -10.47 -14.31 8.08
N ASN A 344 -11.55 -14.98 7.67
CA ASN A 344 -12.73 -15.28 8.50
C ASN A 344 -13.71 -14.13 8.75
N THR A 345 -13.52 -12.97 8.11
CA THR A 345 -14.51 -11.88 8.16
C THR A 345 -15.26 -11.79 6.83
N PRO A 346 -16.60 -11.96 6.80
CA PRO A 346 -17.40 -11.85 5.58
C PRO A 346 -17.68 -10.39 5.19
N LEU A 347 -16.79 -9.46 5.56
CA LEU A 347 -16.96 -8.02 5.40
C LEU A 347 -15.74 -7.38 4.76
N ALA A 348 -15.97 -6.35 3.97
CA ALA A 348 -14.94 -5.46 3.43
C ALA A 348 -15.12 -4.04 3.99
N ALA A 349 -14.00 -3.37 4.30
CA ALA A 349 -14.01 -2.05 4.92
C ALA A 349 -13.83 -0.94 3.87
N PHE A 350 -14.72 0.06 3.92
CA PHE A 350 -14.70 1.22 3.04
C PHE A 350 -14.87 2.51 3.83
N ILE A 351 -14.29 3.60 3.35
CA ILE A 351 -14.44 4.95 3.88
C ILE A 351 -15.65 5.61 3.23
N ALA A 352 -16.53 6.17 4.07
CA ALA A 352 -17.70 6.91 3.65
C ALA A 352 -17.45 8.42 3.57
N SER A 353 -18.40 9.13 2.98
CA SER A 353 -18.36 10.58 2.76
C SER A 353 -18.30 11.40 4.07
N ASP A 354 -18.81 10.87 5.16
CA ASP A 354 -18.72 11.44 6.52
C ASP A 354 -17.42 11.03 7.26
N ARG A 355 -16.49 10.37 6.56
CA ARG A 355 -15.26 9.74 7.09
C ARG A 355 -15.49 8.62 8.11
N SER A 356 -16.71 8.08 8.20
CA SER A 356 -16.94 6.81 8.90
C SER A 356 -16.41 5.63 8.08
N VAL A 357 -16.14 4.51 8.74
CA VAL A 357 -15.81 3.24 8.08
C VAL A 357 -17.08 2.39 7.98
N ALA A 358 -17.51 2.09 6.76
CA ALA A 358 -18.59 1.15 6.48
C ALA A 358 -17.99 -0.25 6.29
N LEU A 359 -18.54 -1.24 7.01
CA LEU A 359 -18.21 -2.65 6.83
C LEU A 359 -19.31 -3.30 6.00
N LEU A 360 -18.99 -3.68 4.76
CA LEU A 360 -19.94 -4.14 3.76
C LEU A 360 -19.91 -5.66 3.62
N ASP A 361 -21.07 -6.29 3.50
CA ASP A 361 -21.19 -7.70 3.15
C ASP A 361 -20.91 -7.96 1.65
N ARG A 362 -21.00 -9.24 1.27
CA ARG A 362 -20.83 -9.71 -0.11
C ARG A 362 -21.77 -9.04 -1.12
N GLU A 363 -22.94 -8.56 -0.70
CA GLU A 363 -23.89 -7.85 -1.54
C GLU A 363 -23.73 -6.32 -1.46
N ALA A 364 -22.59 -5.84 -0.95
CA ALA A 364 -22.28 -4.44 -0.72
C ALA A 364 -23.27 -3.73 0.24
N ARG A 365 -23.98 -4.48 1.10
CA ARG A 365 -24.84 -3.90 2.13
C ARG A 365 -24.02 -3.55 3.35
N VAL A 366 -24.25 -2.38 3.92
CA VAL A 366 -23.61 -1.97 5.18
C VAL A 366 -24.11 -2.86 6.31
N ALA A 367 -23.26 -3.73 6.83
CA ALA A 367 -23.55 -4.54 8.00
C ALA A 367 -23.31 -3.75 9.29
N TYR A 368 -22.23 -2.98 9.31
CA TYR A 368 -21.85 -2.14 10.44
C TYR A 368 -21.22 -0.84 9.99
N ARG A 369 -21.22 0.16 10.86
CA ARG A 369 -20.53 1.42 10.63
C ARG A 369 -19.75 1.86 11.87
N LEU A 370 -18.47 2.13 11.70
CA LEU A 370 -17.59 2.66 12.72
C LEU A 370 -17.44 4.18 12.52
N ARG A 371 -17.76 4.97 13.54
CA ARG A 371 -17.70 6.43 13.52
C ARG A 371 -16.80 6.94 14.63
N ALA A 372 -16.13 8.08 14.42
CA ALA A 372 -15.59 8.83 15.54
C ALA A 372 -16.60 9.88 15.99
N GLU A 373 -17.07 9.78 17.24
CA GLU A 373 -17.92 10.77 17.86
C GLU A 373 -17.08 11.77 18.65
N ARG A 374 -17.45 13.06 18.62
CA ARG A 374 -16.79 14.09 19.41
C ARG A 374 -17.53 14.29 20.73
N GLY A 375 -16.81 14.13 21.84
CA GLY A 375 -17.29 14.42 23.19
C GLY A 375 -16.49 15.54 23.87
N PRO A 376 -16.87 15.91 25.11
CA PRO A 376 -16.14 16.91 25.90
C PRO A 376 -14.69 16.51 26.23
N GLU A 377 -14.44 15.20 26.35
CA GLU A 377 -13.15 14.62 26.80
C GLU A 377 -12.26 14.16 25.64
N GLY A 378 -12.70 14.29 24.37
CA GLY A 378 -11.96 13.81 23.21
C GLY A 378 -12.86 13.20 22.14
N ARG A 379 -12.24 12.57 21.14
CA ARG A 379 -12.97 11.72 20.18
C ARG A 379 -13.11 10.32 20.75
N ARG A 380 -14.08 9.56 20.27
CA ARG A 380 -14.23 8.14 20.60
C ARG A 380 -14.77 7.37 19.42
N ALA A 381 -14.27 6.16 19.23
CA ALA A 381 -14.84 5.24 18.25
C ALA A 381 -16.20 4.72 18.76
N ALA A 382 -17.18 4.65 17.86
CA ALA A 382 -18.50 4.09 18.12
C ALA A 382 -18.91 3.21 16.94
N LEU A 383 -19.33 1.98 17.24
CA LEU A 383 -19.75 1.00 16.26
C LEU A 383 -21.28 0.87 16.29
N TYR A 384 -21.89 0.93 15.11
CA TYR A 384 -23.33 0.83 14.91
C TYR A 384 -23.66 -0.34 14.01
N ASP A 385 -24.84 -0.93 14.20
CA ASP A 385 -25.42 -1.87 13.25
C ASP A 385 -25.97 -1.16 11.99
N ALA A 386 -26.46 -1.95 11.04
CA ALA A 386 -27.10 -1.47 9.82
C ALA A 386 -28.34 -0.58 10.06
N ALA A 387 -29.01 -0.70 11.21
CA ALA A 387 -30.17 0.12 11.58
C ALA A 387 -29.78 1.43 12.28
N GLY A 388 -28.48 1.65 12.56
CA GLY A 388 -27.97 2.80 13.28
C GLY A 388 -28.07 2.67 14.81
N THR A 389 -28.31 1.47 15.33
CA THR A 389 -28.26 1.19 16.76
C THR A 389 -26.80 1.17 17.23
N LEU A 390 -26.48 1.92 18.28
CA LEU A 390 -25.16 1.87 18.91
C LEU A 390 -24.95 0.48 19.53
N LEU A 391 -23.91 -0.22 19.09
CA LEU A 391 -23.53 -1.53 19.61
C LEU A 391 -22.35 -1.46 20.58
N TRP A 392 -21.41 -0.54 20.35
CA TRP A 392 -20.22 -0.36 21.18
C TRP A 392 -19.67 1.05 21.07
N GLN A 393 -19.01 1.48 22.13
CA GLN A 393 -18.30 2.75 22.18
C GLN A 393 -17.00 2.57 22.97
N GLY A 394 -15.90 3.06 22.40
CA GLY A 394 -14.58 3.04 23.02
C GLY A 394 -14.38 4.15 24.05
N ALA A 395 -13.24 4.08 24.74
CA ALA A 395 -12.79 5.15 25.60
C ALA A 395 -12.51 6.44 24.79
N PRO A 396 -12.67 7.63 25.40
CA PRO A 396 -12.26 8.87 24.78
C PRO A 396 -10.74 8.91 24.59
N ASP A 397 -10.32 9.27 23.38
CA ASP A 397 -8.94 9.50 23.01
C ASP A 397 -8.83 10.81 22.20
N ALA A 398 -7.98 11.71 22.69
CA ALA A 398 -7.70 12.99 22.05
C ALA A 398 -6.77 12.84 20.82
N ALA A 399 -5.97 11.78 20.78
CA ALA A 399 -5.04 11.46 19.68
C ALA A 399 -5.71 10.67 18.53
N GLN A 400 -7.01 10.35 18.64
CA GLN A 400 -7.70 9.59 17.62
C GLN A 400 -7.87 10.38 16.31
N HIS A 401 -7.24 9.88 15.25
CA HIS A 401 -7.36 10.42 13.89
C HIS A 401 -8.53 9.78 13.16
N MET A 402 -9.21 10.56 12.32
CA MET A 402 -10.20 10.02 11.38
C MET A 402 -9.45 9.29 10.25
N PRO A 403 -10.07 8.27 9.61
CA PRO A 403 -9.53 7.69 8.39
C PRO A 403 -9.29 8.79 7.35
N HIS A 404 -8.10 8.76 6.74
CA HIS A 404 -7.76 9.62 5.63
C HIS A 404 -8.30 9.02 4.34
N ARG A 405 -8.75 9.89 3.44
CA ARG A 405 -9.06 9.47 2.09
C ARG A 405 -7.79 9.40 1.28
N PHE A 406 -7.68 8.42 0.39
CA PHE A 406 -6.48 8.20 -0.40
C PHE A 406 -6.75 8.34 -1.90
N PHE A 407 -7.70 7.57 -2.44
CA PHE A 407 -8.12 7.64 -3.83
C PHE A 407 -9.06 8.82 -4.07
N SER A 408 -9.99 9.07 -3.14
CA SER A 408 -11.07 10.07 -3.26
C SER A 408 -10.75 11.40 -2.59
N ILE A 409 -9.50 11.88 -2.71
CA ILE A 409 -9.10 13.21 -2.22
C ILE A 409 -9.58 14.32 -3.16
N SER A 410 -9.86 15.50 -2.61
CA SER A 410 -10.14 16.68 -3.42
C SER A 410 -8.84 17.37 -3.82
N ALA A 411 -8.79 17.95 -5.02
CA ALA A 411 -7.64 18.74 -5.47
C ALA A 411 -7.27 19.87 -4.49
N ASP A 412 -8.26 20.51 -3.86
CA ASP A 412 -8.02 21.57 -2.87
C ASP A 412 -7.30 21.06 -1.62
N ALA A 413 -7.34 19.75 -1.32
CA ALA A 413 -6.64 19.17 -0.16
C ALA A 413 -5.13 19.01 -0.39
N LEU A 414 -4.66 19.24 -1.62
CA LEU A 414 -3.26 19.18 -2.02
C LEU A 414 -2.62 20.58 -2.15
N LEU A 415 -3.36 21.63 -1.77
CA LEU A 415 -2.82 22.98 -1.68
C LEU A 415 -1.96 23.11 -0.41
N GLU A 416 -0.81 23.79 -0.53
CA GLU A 416 0.14 23.97 0.59
C GLU A 416 0.05 25.38 1.20
N GLU A 417 0.13 26.41 0.35
CA GLU A 417 0.28 27.82 0.75
C GLU A 417 -1.04 28.61 0.76
N ILE A 418 -2.10 28.04 0.18
CA ILE A 418 -3.42 28.66 0.07
C ILE A 418 -4.48 27.65 0.50
N ASP A 419 -5.49 28.10 1.26
CA ASP A 419 -6.60 27.24 1.70
C ASP A 419 -7.58 26.92 0.56
N SER A 420 -7.64 27.80 -0.44
CA SER A 420 -8.48 27.68 -1.62
C SER A 420 -7.89 28.44 -2.79
N VAL A 421 -8.23 28.01 -4.00
CA VAL A 421 -7.98 28.74 -5.25
C VAL A 421 -8.59 30.16 -5.23
N ASP A 422 -9.57 30.41 -4.37
CA ASP A 422 -10.10 31.76 -4.18
C ASP A 422 -9.09 32.74 -3.57
N ASP A 423 -8.15 32.25 -2.76
CA ASP A 423 -7.11 33.05 -2.08
C ASP A 423 -5.89 33.33 -2.98
N LEU A 424 -5.83 32.70 -4.16
CA LEU A 424 -4.71 32.76 -5.10
C LEU A 424 -4.29 34.18 -5.45
N ILE A 425 -5.25 35.08 -5.72
CA ILE A 425 -4.95 36.47 -6.10
C ILE A 425 -4.31 37.23 -4.93
N THR A 426 -4.82 37.05 -3.72
CA THR A 426 -4.27 37.68 -2.52
C THR A 426 -2.84 37.19 -2.27
N PHE A 427 -2.63 35.88 -2.41
CA PHE A 427 -1.32 35.26 -2.27
C PHE A 427 -0.33 35.78 -3.33
N ALA A 428 -0.72 35.79 -4.60
CA ALA A 428 0.12 36.32 -5.69
C ALA A 428 0.51 37.79 -5.46
N GLN A 429 -0.42 38.63 -4.98
CA GLN A 429 -0.13 40.03 -4.64
C GLN A 429 0.86 40.18 -3.49
N ALA A 430 0.81 39.29 -2.48
CA ALA A 430 1.80 39.28 -1.40
C ALA A 430 3.18 38.85 -1.93
N MET A 431 3.23 37.82 -2.78
CA MET A 431 4.45 37.35 -3.43
C MET A 431 5.12 38.44 -4.28
N MET A 432 4.33 39.16 -5.07
CA MET A 432 4.81 40.31 -5.86
C MET A 432 5.40 41.42 -4.98
N LEU A 433 4.78 41.70 -3.84
CA LEU A 433 5.31 42.68 -2.88
C LEU A 433 6.66 42.23 -2.33
N THR A 434 6.83 40.94 -2.02
CA THR A 434 8.12 40.39 -1.59
C THR A 434 9.19 40.52 -2.67
N THR A 435 8.87 40.22 -3.93
CA THR A 435 9.80 40.44 -5.05
C THR A 435 10.18 41.92 -5.20
N GLU A 436 9.23 42.84 -5.08
CA GLU A 436 9.47 44.29 -5.09
C GLU A 436 10.37 44.73 -3.91
N GLU A 437 10.15 44.19 -2.71
CA GLU A 437 11.00 44.47 -1.53
C GLU A 437 12.43 43.95 -1.71
N LYS A 438 12.62 42.75 -2.28
CA LYS A 438 13.95 42.21 -2.62
C LYS A 438 14.65 43.11 -3.65
N LEU A 439 13.92 43.54 -4.67
CA LEU A 439 14.39 44.42 -5.72
C LEU A 439 14.81 45.79 -5.19
N HIS A 440 14.06 46.38 -4.25
CA HIS A 440 14.48 47.62 -3.58
C HIS A 440 15.70 47.44 -2.66
N ASN A 441 15.91 46.23 -2.14
CA ASN A 441 17.03 45.88 -1.27
C ASN A 441 18.15 45.12 -2.00
N ILE A 442 18.27 45.27 -3.32
CA ILE A 442 19.20 44.49 -4.15
C ILE A 442 20.68 44.66 -3.73
N ASP A 443 21.03 45.59 -2.81
CA ASP A 443 22.41 45.97 -2.40
C ASP A 443 22.94 44.92 -1.45
N ALA A 444 22.07 44.43 -0.58
CA ALA A 444 22.35 43.30 0.28
C ALA A 444 22.56 42.03 -0.54
N LEU A 445 21.82 41.86 -1.65
CA LEU A 445 21.93 40.68 -2.53
C LEU A 445 23.22 40.69 -3.35
N LEU A 446 23.59 41.82 -3.96
CA LEU A 446 24.86 41.97 -4.68
C LEU A 446 26.09 41.74 -3.78
N GLN A 447 26.05 42.22 -2.53
CA GLN A 447 27.14 42.01 -1.57
C GLN A 447 27.29 40.54 -1.16
N ALA A 448 26.22 39.76 -1.24
CA ALA A 448 26.24 38.32 -0.96
C ALA A 448 26.77 37.52 -2.15
N THR A 449 26.51 37.94 -3.40
CA THR A 449 27.03 37.29 -4.61
C THR A 449 28.49 37.64 -4.95
N ASP A 450 29.04 38.75 -4.43
CA ASP A 450 30.44 39.19 -4.63
C ASP A 450 31.45 38.71 -3.54
N GLY A 451 31.01 37.90 -2.57
CA GLY A 451 31.88 37.34 -1.53
C GLY A 451 32.87 36.29 -2.08
N PRO A 452 34.11 36.16 -1.54
CA PRO A 452 34.98 35.05 -1.92
C PRO A 452 34.27 33.76 -1.50
N GLY A 453 34.02 32.84 -2.44
CA GLY A 453 33.41 31.54 -2.15
C GLY A 453 34.15 30.90 -0.98
N GLU A 454 33.50 30.86 0.17
CA GLU A 454 33.96 30.08 1.30
C GLU A 454 33.64 28.63 0.93
N ASP A 455 34.66 27.77 0.95
CA ASP A 455 34.52 26.33 0.83
C ASP A 455 33.47 25.87 1.86
N GLU A 456 32.24 25.59 1.41
CA GLU A 456 31.22 24.99 2.26
C GLU A 456 31.55 23.50 2.43
N ASP A 457 32.00 23.18 3.65
CA ASP A 457 32.11 21.81 4.13
C ASP A 457 30.78 21.07 3.91
N GLU A 458 30.88 19.88 3.30
CA GLU A 458 29.82 18.88 3.14
C GLU A 458 28.86 18.84 4.35
N VAL A 459 27.65 19.37 4.18
CA VAL A 459 26.49 19.01 4.99
C VAL A 459 25.55 18.24 4.08
N GLU A 460 25.57 16.91 4.22
CA GLU A 460 24.63 16.00 3.57
C GLU A 460 23.18 16.43 3.88
N GLY A 461 22.52 16.98 2.87
CA GLY A 461 21.08 17.23 2.79
C GLY A 461 20.67 17.09 1.33
N GLU A 462 19.85 16.10 1.05
CA GLU A 462 19.53 15.57 -0.28
C GLU A 462 18.76 16.57 -1.16
N ASP A 463 19.13 16.59 -2.45
CA ASP A 463 18.42 17.08 -3.64
C ASP A 463 18.17 18.60 -3.78
N GLU A 464 19.24 19.37 -3.93
CA GLU A 464 19.21 20.62 -4.72
C GLU A 464 20.17 20.46 -5.91
N ASP A 465 19.66 20.72 -7.11
CA ASP A 465 20.31 20.48 -8.40
C ASP A 465 21.71 21.12 -8.51
N ASP A 466 22.70 20.34 -8.97
CA ASP A 466 24.09 20.71 -9.30
C ASP A 466 24.21 21.82 -10.41
N ASP A 467 23.12 22.51 -10.76
CA ASP A 467 23.05 23.46 -11.89
C ASP A 467 23.34 24.93 -11.50
N GLU A 468 23.40 25.29 -10.20
CA GLU A 468 23.65 26.69 -9.78
C GLU A 468 25.11 27.15 -9.98
N ASP A 469 26.05 26.22 -10.17
CA ASP A 469 27.48 26.54 -10.35
C ASP A 469 27.84 27.04 -11.76
N ASP A 470 26.98 26.83 -12.75
CA ASP A 470 27.19 27.22 -14.16
C ASP A 470 26.53 28.56 -14.54
N LEU A 471 25.73 29.17 -13.66
CA LEU A 471 25.04 30.45 -13.91
C LEU A 471 26.00 31.64 -13.84
N ASP A 472 25.83 32.61 -14.74
CA ASP A 472 26.59 33.86 -14.66
C ASP A 472 26.12 34.76 -13.49
N SER A 473 26.89 35.81 -13.18
CA SER A 473 26.60 36.69 -12.04
C SER A 473 25.26 37.42 -12.14
N ASP A 474 24.80 37.68 -13.36
CA ASP A 474 23.55 38.40 -13.62
C ASP A 474 22.36 37.45 -13.50
N GLU A 475 22.52 36.19 -13.93
CA GLU A 475 21.56 35.09 -13.76
C GLU A 475 21.34 34.75 -12.27
N LYS A 476 22.43 34.61 -11.49
CA LYS A 476 22.36 34.39 -10.03
C LYS A 476 21.62 35.52 -9.32
N LEU A 477 21.86 36.77 -9.74
CA LEU A 477 21.18 37.93 -9.20
C LEU A 477 19.68 37.92 -9.54
N ALA A 478 19.33 37.65 -10.80
CA ALA A 478 17.95 37.54 -11.25
C ALA A 478 17.18 36.47 -10.45
N ASN A 479 17.79 35.30 -10.23
CA ASN A 479 17.19 34.24 -9.42
C ASN A 479 16.98 34.69 -7.95
N SER A 480 17.99 35.32 -7.33
CA SER A 480 17.91 35.77 -5.93
C SER A 480 16.79 36.80 -5.66
N VAL A 481 16.56 37.71 -6.62
CA VAL A 481 15.51 38.73 -6.54
C VAL A 481 14.13 38.14 -6.79
N SER A 482 14.05 37.11 -7.64
CA SER A 482 12.79 36.44 -7.98
C SER A 482 12.21 35.70 -6.77
N THR A 483 10.90 35.45 -6.81
CA THR A 483 10.20 34.65 -5.80
C THR A 483 9.46 33.51 -6.48
N SER A 484 9.71 32.28 -6.04
CA SER A 484 9.00 31.07 -6.49
C SER A 484 8.35 30.41 -5.28
N ARG A 485 7.07 30.04 -5.41
CA ARG A 485 6.30 29.37 -4.36
C ARG A 485 5.48 28.24 -4.96
N ARG A 486 5.67 27.02 -4.47
CA ARG A 486 4.78 25.90 -4.76
C ARG A 486 3.48 26.10 -3.99
N ILE A 487 2.36 26.04 -4.71
CA ILE A 487 1.02 26.21 -4.12
C ILE A 487 0.22 24.92 -4.10
N TYR A 488 0.65 23.91 -4.85
CA TYR A 488 0.00 22.61 -4.98
C TYR A 488 1.06 21.53 -5.17
N GLN A 489 0.91 20.41 -4.47
CA GLN A 489 1.72 19.22 -4.67
C GLN A 489 0.85 17.96 -4.66
N SER A 490 0.91 17.20 -5.75
CA SER A 490 0.48 15.81 -5.78
C SER A 490 1.73 14.92 -5.83
N TYR A 491 1.79 13.89 -4.99
CA TYR A 491 2.90 12.93 -4.97
C TYR A 491 2.37 11.50 -4.78
N VAL A 492 2.90 10.56 -5.55
CA VAL A 492 2.65 9.12 -5.43
C VAL A 492 3.99 8.39 -5.51
N ASP A 493 4.33 7.66 -4.46
CA ASP A 493 5.53 6.83 -4.40
C ASP A 493 5.47 5.68 -5.43
N GLY A 494 6.62 5.31 -5.99
CA GLY A 494 6.71 4.31 -7.05
C GLY A 494 6.27 2.90 -6.65
N HIS A 495 6.36 2.53 -5.37
CA HIS A 495 5.79 1.29 -4.87
C HIS A 495 4.26 1.30 -4.96
N VAL A 496 3.65 2.42 -4.56
CA VAL A 496 2.21 2.62 -4.62
C VAL A 496 1.73 2.71 -6.08
N ASN A 497 2.46 3.43 -6.92
CA ASN A 497 2.17 3.57 -8.35
C ASN A 497 2.24 2.21 -9.08
N ALA A 498 3.21 1.36 -8.74
CA ALA A 498 3.33 0.01 -9.29
C ALA A 498 2.13 -0.91 -8.95
N VAL A 499 1.41 -0.62 -7.86
CA VAL A 499 0.21 -1.36 -7.45
C VAL A 499 -1.06 -0.72 -8.02
N TYR A 500 -1.11 0.61 -8.09
CA TYR A 500 -2.26 1.38 -8.55
C TYR A 500 -1.91 2.24 -9.76
N GLU A 501 -1.52 1.61 -10.86
CA GLU A 501 -1.10 2.31 -12.09
C GLU A 501 -2.15 3.34 -12.57
N PHE A 502 -3.44 3.12 -12.29
CA PHE A 502 -4.52 4.06 -12.62
C PHE A 502 -4.42 5.40 -11.88
N LEU A 503 -3.74 5.48 -10.73
CA LEU A 503 -3.61 6.72 -9.97
C LEU A 503 -2.84 7.76 -10.77
N SER A 504 -1.92 7.33 -11.63
CA SER A 504 -1.11 8.25 -12.42
C SER A 504 -1.95 9.20 -13.25
N PHE A 505 -2.73 8.62 -14.16
CA PHE A 505 -3.69 9.33 -14.98
C PHE A 505 -4.71 10.14 -14.18
N GLU A 506 -5.08 9.70 -12.97
CA GLU A 506 -6.00 10.45 -12.11
C GLU A 506 -5.34 11.67 -11.46
N ARG A 507 -4.09 11.54 -10.98
CA ARG A 507 -3.32 12.64 -10.40
C ARG A 507 -2.92 13.68 -11.43
N GLU A 508 -2.55 13.25 -12.64
CA GLU A 508 -2.28 14.13 -13.77
C GLU A 508 -3.52 14.98 -14.09
N ARG A 509 -4.66 14.34 -14.40
CA ARG A 509 -5.91 15.04 -14.72
C ARG A 509 -6.37 15.99 -13.61
N MET A 510 -6.22 15.58 -12.34
CA MET A 510 -6.57 16.41 -11.19
C MET A 510 -5.69 17.68 -11.11
N SER A 511 -4.39 17.52 -11.38
CA SER A 511 -3.41 18.60 -11.33
C SER A 511 -3.58 19.57 -12.52
N GLU A 512 -3.84 19.05 -13.72
CA GLU A 512 -4.20 19.86 -14.89
C GLU A 512 -5.48 20.69 -14.66
N ALA A 513 -6.52 20.07 -14.06
CA ALA A 513 -7.75 20.76 -13.75
C ALA A 513 -7.56 21.85 -12.68
N MET A 514 -6.72 21.59 -11.68
CA MET A 514 -6.34 22.60 -10.68
C MET A 514 -5.57 23.77 -11.32
N TYR A 515 -4.57 23.47 -12.15
CA TYR A 515 -3.81 24.46 -12.90
C TYR A 515 -4.72 25.33 -13.76
N ALA A 516 -5.64 24.73 -14.51
CA ALA A 516 -6.63 25.46 -15.31
C ALA A 516 -7.49 26.40 -14.45
N ARG A 517 -7.97 25.94 -13.28
CA ARG A 517 -8.71 26.81 -12.33
C ARG A 517 -7.87 27.99 -11.86
N CYS A 518 -6.59 27.78 -11.55
CA CYS A 518 -5.67 28.85 -11.16
C CYS A 518 -5.47 29.86 -12.29
N VAL A 519 -5.21 29.39 -13.52
CA VAL A 519 -5.06 30.24 -14.72
C VAL A 519 -6.34 31.04 -14.97
N GLU A 520 -7.53 30.42 -14.89
CA GLU A 520 -8.80 31.13 -15.05
C GLU A 520 -8.96 32.28 -14.06
N ARG A 521 -8.55 32.08 -12.80
CA ARG A 521 -8.59 33.14 -11.77
C ARG A 521 -7.62 34.27 -12.06
N LEU A 522 -6.39 33.94 -12.46
CA LEU A 522 -5.38 34.93 -12.84
C LEU A 522 -5.83 35.72 -14.07
N VAL A 523 -6.36 35.05 -15.10
CA VAL A 523 -6.89 35.70 -16.31
C VAL A 523 -8.08 36.60 -15.99
N ALA A 524 -8.98 36.17 -15.10
CA ALA A 524 -10.12 36.99 -14.68
C ALA A 524 -9.70 38.27 -13.95
N HIS A 525 -8.55 38.27 -13.27
CA HIS A 525 -8.05 39.43 -12.53
C HIS A 525 -7.12 40.33 -13.35
N PHE A 526 -6.14 39.75 -14.04
CA PHE A 526 -5.06 40.46 -14.74
C PHE A 526 -5.28 40.57 -16.27
N GLY A 527 -6.26 39.86 -16.83
CA GLY A 527 -6.45 39.75 -18.27
C GLY A 527 -5.66 38.59 -18.89
N PRO A 528 -5.62 38.46 -20.23
CA PRO A 528 -4.86 37.40 -20.89
C PRO A 528 -3.35 37.55 -20.60
N ALA A 529 -2.67 36.42 -20.37
CA ALA A 529 -1.22 36.40 -20.21
C ALA A 529 -0.52 36.74 -21.54
N ASP A 530 0.65 37.38 -21.45
CA ASP A 530 1.57 37.54 -22.56
C ASP A 530 2.27 36.19 -22.82
N PRO A 531 2.25 35.64 -24.05
CA PRO A 531 2.90 34.37 -24.36
C PRO A 531 4.43 34.43 -24.43
N ALA A 532 5.02 35.64 -24.47
CA ALA A 532 6.47 35.82 -24.56
C ALA A 532 6.92 37.03 -23.71
N PRO A 533 6.86 36.91 -22.37
CA PRO A 533 7.25 38.01 -21.49
C PRO A 533 8.74 38.33 -21.58
N ASP A 534 9.06 39.62 -21.43
CA ASP A 534 10.44 40.13 -21.48
C ASP A 534 11.11 40.03 -20.09
N ILE A 535 11.80 38.93 -19.87
CA ILE A 535 12.32 38.47 -18.58
C ILE A 535 13.85 38.31 -18.68
N PRO A 536 14.64 38.66 -17.64
CA PRO A 536 16.08 38.43 -17.64
C PRO A 536 16.44 36.94 -17.85
N ASP A 537 17.56 36.69 -18.52
CA ASP A 537 18.14 35.34 -18.64
C ASP A 537 18.47 34.79 -17.23
N GLY A 538 18.37 33.46 -17.04
CA GLY A 538 18.53 32.79 -15.74
C GLY A 538 17.37 32.98 -14.74
N SER A 539 16.32 33.72 -15.10
CA SER A 539 15.11 33.81 -14.28
C SER A 539 14.29 32.50 -14.33
N PRO A 540 13.71 32.04 -13.21
CA PRO A 540 12.94 30.79 -13.17
C PRO A 540 11.63 30.85 -13.99
N VAL A 541 11.29 31.98 -14.60
CA VAL A 541 10.09 32.20 -15.44
C VAL A 541 10.39 32.35 -16.93
N ALA A 542 11.64 32.20 -17.34
CA ALA A 542 12.04 32.33 -18.74
C ALA A 542 11.29 31.32 -19.63
N GLY A 543 10.54 31.83 -20.61
CA GLY A 543 9.78 30.99 -21.55
C GLY A 543 8.35 30.63 -21.13
N LEU A 544 7.90 31.03 -19.93
CA LEU A 544 6.53 30.85 -19.46
C LEU A 544 5.63 32.03 -19.84
N PRO A 545 4.34 31.84 -20.16
CA PRO A 545 3.39 32.94 -20.26
C PRO A 545 3.26 33.68 -18.92
N GLY A 546 3.15 35.01 -18.97
CA GLY A 546 3.14 35.84 -17.76
C GLY A 546 2.22 37.06 -17.81
N TRP A 547 1.87 37.58 -16.65
CA TRP A 547 1.13 38.82 -16.48
C TRP A 547 2.07 39.94 -16.03
N GLN A 548 2.09 41.02 -16.81
CA GLN A 548 2.86 42.20 -16.46
C GLN A 548 2.14 43.01 -15.37
N VAL A 549 2.87 43.35 -14.31
CA VAL A 549 2.35 44.10 -13.17
C VAL A 549 3.30 45.24 -12.82
N ALA A 550 2.77 46.46 -12.74
CA ALA A 550 3.56 47.62 -12.37
C ALA A 550 3.96 47.59 -10.89
N LEU A 551 5.19 48.02 -10.58
CA LEU A 551 5.66 48.21 -9.20
C LEU A 551 4.79 49.23 -8.46
N ARG A 552 4.62 49.04 -7.15
CA ARG A 552 3.92 50.02 -6.30
C ARG A 552 4.79 51.24 -6.04
N GLN A 553 6.08 51.04 -5.90
CA GLN A 553 7.10 52.07 -5.74
C GLN A 553 8.09 51.99 -6.91
N PRO A 554 8.24 53.07 -7.69
CA PRO A 554 9.23 53.09 -8.75
C PRO A 554 10.65 52.92 -8.24
N ILE A 555 11.50 52.25 -9.01
CA ILE A 555 12.93 52.09 -8.72
C ILE A 555 13.62 53.46 -8.77
N ALA A 556 14.65 53.66 -7.96
CA ALA A 556 15.47 54.88 -8.01
C ALA A 556 16.63 54.71 -9.00
N GLY A 557 16.87 55.69 -9.89
CA GLY A 557 17.99 55.64 -10.82
C GLY A 557 17.80 56.49 -12.08
N PRO A 558 18.84 56.60 -12.93
CA PRO A 558 18.79 57.39 -14.16
C PRO A 558 17.73 56.88 -15.16
N ASP A 559 17.44 55.59 -15.17
CA ASP A 559 16.45 54.96 -16.06
C ASP A 559 15.08 54.72 -15.42
N ALA A 560 14.87 55.12 -14.15
CA ALA A 560 13.61 54.99 -13.40
C ALA A 560 12.38 55.64 -14.05
N THR A 561 12.61 56.54 -15.00
CA THR A 561 11.55 57.29 -15.70
C THR A 561 10.91 56.50 -16.84
N ARG A 562 11.51 55.37 -17.22
CA ARG A 562 10.98 54.47 -18.26
C ARG A 562 9.86 53.60 -17.68
N PRO A 563 8.67 53.55 -18.33
CA PRO A 563 7.59 52.66 -17.91
C PRO A 563 7.99 51.18 -17.84
N GLU A 564 8.87 50.74 -18.75
CA GLU A 564 9.43 49.39 -18.85
C GLU A 564 10.36 49.02 -17.68
N SER A 565 10.94 50.02 -16.99
CA SER A 565 11.88 49.82 -15.86
C SER A 565 11.20 49.73 -14.49
N ASN A 566 9.87 49.56 -14.46
CA ASN A 566 9.09 49.47 -13.22
C ASN A 566 8.02 48.37 -13.30
N GLN A 567 8.42 47.19 -13.79
CA GLN A 567 7.51 46.07 -14.07
C GLN A 567 8.01 44.78 -13.43
N LEU A 568 7.07 44.01 -12.89
CA LEU A 568 7.22 42.62 -12.53
C LEU A 568 6.44 41.75 -13.53
N TRP A 569 6.90 40.51 -13.68
CA TRP A 569 6.19 39.44 -14.35
C TRP A 569 5.75 38.43 -13.31
N LEU A 570 4.46 38.11 -13.32
CA LEU A 570 3.88 36.99 -12.58
C LEU A 570 3.62 35.86 -13.57
N SER A 571 4.10 34.66 -13.29
CA SER A 571 3.85 33.46 -14.09
C SER A 571 3.36 32.32 -13.21
N ILE A 572 2.73 31.33 -13.84
CA ILE A 572 2.31 30.09 -13.20
C ILE A 572 2.79 28.92 -14.05
N GLU A 573 3.22 27.85 -13.40
CA GLU A 573 3.75 26.66 -14.06
C GLU A 573 3.11 25.40 -13.47
N LEU A 574 2.96 24.38 -14.31
CA LEU A 574 2.67 23.01 -13.93
C LEU A 574 3.88 22.16 -14.31
N GLU A 575 4.61 21.71 -13.30
CA GLU A 575 5.73 20.78 -13.44
C GLU A 575 5.26 19.37 -13.11
N SER A 576 5.82 18.37 -13.79
CA SER A 576 5.55 16.96 -13.53
C SER A 576 6.74 16.08 -13.90
N ASP A 577 6.95 15.00 -13.15
CA ASP A 577 7.91 13.95 -13.51
C ASP A 577 7.31 12.56 -13.24
N ASN A 578 7.73 11.60 -14.07
CA ASN A 578 7.31 10.20 -14.07
C ASN A 578 8.47 9.22 -14.39
N GLY A 579 9.72 9.68 -14.39
CA GLY A 579 10.86 8.94 -14.95
C GLY A 579 11.37 7.75 -14.14
N ASP A 580 11.28 7.80 -12.81
CA ASP A 580 11.85 6.78 -11.89
C ASP A 580 10.80 5.83 -11.29
N GLY A 581 9.53 6.01 -11.64
CA GLY A 581 8.38 5.27 -11.11
C GLY A 581 7.62 6.04 -10.04
N ASN A 582 8.24 7.01 -9.38
CA ASN A 582 7.50 8.01 -8.61
C ASN A 582 6.75 8.92 -9.57
N GLU A 583 5.72 9.55 -9.04
CA GLU A 583 4.94 10.49 -9.81
C GLU A 583 4.56 11.69 -8.98
N TRP A 584 4.88 12.86 -9.51
CA TRP A 584 4.53 14.10 -8.85
C TRP A 584 4.14 15.19 -9.83
N HIS A 585 3.29 16.09 -9.32
CA HIS A 585 2.81 17.25 -10.05
C HIS A 585 2.84 18.45 -9.11
N ASN A 586 3.55 19.49 -9.50
CA ASN A 586 3.67 20.72 -8.74
C ASN A 586 3.06 21.87 -9.52
N ILE A 587 2.26 22.72 -8.85
CA ILE A 587 1.91 24.02 -9.40
C ILE A 587 2.69 25.07 -8.64
N ARG A 588 3.47 25.86 -9.38
CA ARG A 588 4.27 26.96 -8.83
C ARG A 588 3.76 28.30 -9.34
N LEU A 589 3.72 29.28 -8.43
CA LEU A 589 3.64 30.68 -8.79
C LEU A 589 5.04 31.27 -8.71
N LEU A 590 5.36 32.06 -9.72
CA LEU A 590 6.67 32.65 -9.86
C LEU A 590 6.54 34.14 -10.17
N CYS A 591 7.40 34.96 -9.58
CA CYS A 591 7.43 36.39 -9.85
C CYS A 591 8.86 36.93 -9.93
N SER A 592 9.14 37.62 -11.04
CA SER A 592 10.46 38.15 -11.37
C SER A 592 10.36 39.58 -11.90
N PRO A 593 11.38 40.42 -11.72
CA PRO A 593 11.45 41.72 -12.39
C PRO A 593 11.58 41.55 -13.91
N SER A 594 11.11 42.53 -14.69
CA SER A 594 11.49 42.60 -16.12
C SER A 594 12.99 42.85 -16.28
N LYS A 595 13.52 42.55 -17.47
CA LYS A 595 14.93 42.79 -17.79
C LYS A 595 15.34 44.24 -17.53
N GLU A 596 14.58 45.19 -18.06
CA GLU A 596 14.82 46.63 -17.89
C GLU A 596 14.66 47.10 -16.44
N THR A 597 13.82 46.41 -15.66
CA THR A 597 13.59 46.71 -14.25
C THR A 597 14.80 46.27 -13.43
N LEU A 598 15.33 45.06 -13.67
CA LEU A 598 16.54 44.58 -13.01
C LEU A 598 17.76 45.42 -13.40
N GLU A 599 17.94 45.71 -14.70
CA GLU A 599 19.01 46.58 -15.20
C GLU A 599 18.94 47.98 -14.58
N ALA A 600 17.74 48.57 -14.47
CA ALA A 600 17.56 49.88 -13.84
C ALA A 600 17.87 49.86 -12.34
N ALA A 601 17.53 48.77 -11.64
CA ALA A 601 17.84 48.59 -10.22
C ALA A 601 19.35 48.53 -9.97
N VAL A 602 20.07 47.81 -10.83
CA VAL A 602 21.54 47.71 -10.78
C VAL A 602 22.18 49.05 -11.19
N ALA A 603 21.73 49.67 -12.28
CA ALA A 603 22.28 50.93 -12.79
C ALA A 603 22.07 52.13 -11.85
N GLY A 604 20.98 52.13 -11.07
CA GLY A 604 20.69 53.12 -10.01
C GLY A 604 21.78 53.23 -8.92
N ARG A 605 22.76 52.31 -8.93
CA ARG A 605 23.85 52.22 -7.96
C ARG A 605 25.20 52.62 -8.49
N CYS A 606 25.36 52.65 -9.82
CA CYS A 606 26.63 53.04 -10.42
C CYS A 606 26.86 54.53 -10.11
N PRO A 607 27.86 54.90 -9.27
CA PRO A 607 28.20 56.31 -9.13
C PRO A 607 28.57 56.82 -10.51
N ALA A 608 27.98 57.96 -10.92
CA ALA A 608 28.27 58.58 -12.21
C ALA A 608 29.78 58.56 -12.46
N ALA A 609 30.20 57.89 -13.54
CA ALA A 609 31.61 57.82 -13.91
C ALA A 609 32.19 59.25 -13.90
N PRO A 610 33.35 59.49 -13.27
CA PRO A 610 33.92 60.82 -13.22
C PRO A 610 34.15 61.29 -14.66
N ALA A 611 33.56 62.43 -15.00
CA ALA A 611 33.70 63.03 -16.33
C ALA A 611 35.19 63.15 -16.67
N LEU A 612 35.61 62.51 -17.77
CA LEU A 612 36.95 62.67 -18.31
C LEU A 612 37.19 64.18 -18.55
N PRO A 613 38.32 64.75 -18.08
CA PRO A 613 38.61 66.15 -18.31
C PRO A 613 38.77 66.40 -19.82
N LEU A 614 38.08 67.42 -20.32
CA LEU A 614 38.23 67.94 -21.67
C LEU A 614 39.71 68.27 -21.93
N GLU A 615 40.30 67.67 -22.97
CA GLU A 615 41.59 68.09 -23.51
C GLU A 615 41.48 69.56 -23.98
N GLU A 616 42.11 70.46 -23.24
CA GLU A 616 42.38 71.82 -23.71
C GLU A 616 43.44 71.77 -24.82
N ASN A 617 43.01 72.03 -26.05
CA ASN A 617 43.91 72.34 -27.16
C ASN A 617 44.68 73.65 -26.85
N PRO A 618 46.02 73.67 -26.96
CA PRO A 618 46.78 74.90 -26.79
C PRO A 618 46.78 75.72 -28.09
N VAL A 619 46.54 77.02 -27.95
CA VAL A 619 46.68 78.07 -29.00
C VAL A 619 47.30 79.28 -28.29
N PRO A 620 48.24 80.05 -28.89
CA PRO A 620 48.37 80.36 -30.33
C PRO A 620 49.65 79.95 -31.04
#